data_AF-A0A1X1KQ04-F1
#
_entry.id   AF-A0A1X1KQ04-F1
#
_cell.length_a   1.000
_cell.length_b   1.000
_cell.length_c   1.000
_cell.angle_alpha   90.00
_cell.angle_beta   90.00
_cell.angle_gamma   90.00
#
_symmetry.space_group_name_H-M   'P 1'
#
loop_
_entity.id
_entity.type
_entity.pdbx_description
1 polymer ?
#
loop_
_entity_poly.entity_id
_entity_poly.type
_entity_poly.pdbx_seq_one_letter_code
_entity_poly.pdbx_strand_id
1 'polypeptide(L)'
;MKNKKYKRIFSHEKILLVATLIFFILLILTIYNSEKFYFTLFYSLYFLVYFIFCTIIGIKTLRNAYKNEPFGLFIYFLAIFFIIFPTMLISTGSVTNLSDSIKTFYTIGVGVGINYVIDNIFKFIEVETENEKKKELTKIGAVTKSLFNIIYISEYTAVIILEQSNLNFFTPLNDYVWIECIINWVKNWPFWIKLIMLTLICLIILSVFMSISISLIKKELDMKTKNQTKILKRKIEDELYLVSELTSTIKENNSDILKNLENIESKLRIELDNFNNLD
;
A
#
# COMPACT_ATOMS: atom_id res chain seq x y z
N MET A 1 15.32 19.93 -15.23
CA MET A 1 15.58 20.00 -13.77
C MET A 1 15.19 18.75 -12.96
N LYS A 2 14.30 17.84 -13.41
CA LYS A 2 13.90 16.62 -12.66
C LYS A 2 15.02 15.57 -12.48
N ASN A 3 15.94 15.43 -13.43
CA ASN A 3 17.00 14.40 -13.39
C ASN A 3 18.11 14.61 -12.34
N LYS A 4 18.42 15.85 -11.96
CA LYS A 4 19.47 16.13 -10.95
C LYS A 4 19.04 15.77 -9.52
N LYS A 5 17.74 15.79 -9.21
CA LYS A 5 17.21 15.50 -7.87
C LYS A 5 17.23 13.99 -7.57
N TYR A 6 16.83 13.16 -8.53
CA TYR A 6 16.89 11.69 -8.44
C TYR A 6 18.32 11.17 -8.33
N LYS A 7 19.26 11.68 -9.15
CA LYS A 7 20.67 11.27 -9.12
C LYS A 7 21.37 11.57 -7.78
N ARG A 8 20.92 12.61 -7.06
CA ARG A 8 21.45 12.99 -5.74
C ARG A 8 20.85 12.19 -4.59
N ILE A 9 19.60 11.74 -4.68
CA ILE A 9 18.97 10.89 -3.66
C ILE A 9 19.63 9.50 -3.67
N PHE A 10 19.81 8.93 -4.87
CA PHE A 10 20.48 7.64 -5.08
C PHE A 10 21.95 7.60 -4.58
N SER A 11 22.61 8.76 -4.49
CA SER A 11 23.99 8.83 -3.97
C SER A 11 24.04 8.78 -2.44
N HIS A 12 23.05 9.35 -1.75
CA HIS A 12 23.02 9.37 -0.28
C HIS A 12 22.62 8.01 0.29
N GLU A 13 21.71 7.28 -0.37
CA GLU A 13 21.31 5.93 0.03
C GLU A 13 22.46 4.92 -0.08
N LYS A 14 23.26 5.00 -1.15
CA LYS A 14 24.46 4.16 -1.30
C LYS A 14 25.53 4.48 -0.26
N ILE A 15 25.77 5.76 0.02
CA ILE A 15 26.72 6.19 1.06
C ILE A 15 26.24 5.72 2.44
N LEU A 16 24.94 5.86 2.73
CA LEU A 16 24.35 5.39 3.97
C LEU A 16 24.55 3.88 4.09
N LEU A 17 24.19 3.09 3.07
CA LEU A 17 24.31 1.63 3.07
C LEU A 17 25.75 1.16 3.32
N VAL A 18 26.73 1.78 2.66
CA VAL A 18 28.16 1.50 2.88
C VAL A 18 28.57 1.85 4.31
N ALA A 19 28.13 3.01 4.83
CA ALA A 19 28.41 3.40 6.22
C ALA A 19 27.76 2.46 7.24
N THR A 20 26.53 1.98 6.99
CA THR A 20 25.88 0.97 7.85
C THR A 20 26.65 -0.34 7.83
N LEU A 21 27.15 -0.76 6.67
CA LEU A 21 27.87 -2.02 6.52
C LEU A 21 29.23 -1.96 7.23
N ILE A 22 29.95 -0.84 7.11
CA ILE A 22 31.17 -0.56 7.89
C ILE A 22 30.86 -0.53 9.40
N PHE A 23 29.74 0.07 9.81
CA PHE A 23 29.31 0.08 11.21
C PHE A 23 29.12 -1.34 11.76
N PHE A 24 28.45 -2.23 11.01
CA PHE A 24 28.27 -3.63 11.42
C PHE A 24 29.59 -4.41 11.50
N ILE A 25 30.50 -4.22 10.53
CA ILE A 25 31.83 -4.83 10.56
C ILE A 25 32.62 -4.37 11.79
N LEU A 26 32.61 -3.06 12.07
CA LEU A 26 33.27 -2.50 13.24
C LEU A 26 32.64 -3.00 14.54
N LEU A 27 31.31 -3.17 14.59
CA LEU A 27 30.60 -3.72 15.74
C LEU A 27 31.06 -5.16 16.04
N ILE A 28 31.19 -6.01 15.03
CA ILE A 28 31.74 -7.37 15.17
C ILE A 28 33.19 -7.32 15.66
N LEU A 29 34.03 -6.47 15.06
CA LEU A 29 35.44 -6.32 15.46
C LEU A 29 35.61 -5.78 16.89
N THR A 30 34.65 -4.98 17.37
CA THR A 30 34.63 -4.44 18.74
C THR A 30 34.45 -5.55 19.77
N ILE A 31 33.69 -6.60 19.45
CA ILE A 31 33.53 -7.77 20.34
C ILE A 31 34.89 -8.45 20.60
N TYR A 32 35.80 -8.46 19.61
CA TYR A 32 37.09 -9.13 19.70
C TYR A 32 38.26 -8.24 20.18
N ASN A 33 38.16 -6.91 20.04
CA ASN A 33 39.26 -5.97 20.34
C ASN A 33 38.90 -4.92 21.40
N SER A 34 37.83 -5.14 22.19
CA SER A 34 37.30 -4.19 23.18
C SER A 34 38.30 -3.74 24.25
N GLU A 35 39.30 -4.57 24.56
CA GLU A 35 40.35 -4.25 25.54
C GLU A 35 41.35 -3.18 25.06
N LYS A 36 41.43 -2.93 23.74
CA LYS A 36 42.36 -1.95 23.18
C LYS A 36 41.73 -0.55 23.18
N PHE A 37 42.22 0.33 24.06
CA PHE A 37 41.74 1.70 24.18
C PHE A 37 41.65 2.46 22.83
N TYR A 38 42.68 2.37 21.99
CA TYR A 38 42.69 3.02 20.67
C TYR A 38 41.57 2.53 19.74
N PHE A 39 41.21 1.24 19.82
CA PHE A 39 40.15 0.66 19.00
C PHE A 39 38.77 1.15 19.48
N THR A 40 38.56 1.14 20.80
CA THR A 40 37.33 1.65 21.43
C THR A 40 37.13 3.15 21.15
N LEU A 41 38.20 3.94 21.23
CA LEU A 41 38.16 5.37 20.91
C LEU A 41 37.82 5.61 19.44
N PHE A 42 38.45 4.90 18.51
CA PHE A 42 38.13 4.99 17.07
C PHE A 42 36.68 4.62 16.78
N TYR A 43 36.19 3.52 17.35
CA TYR A 43 34.80 3.08 17.19
C TYR A 43 33.81 4.13 17.73
N SER A 44 34.06 4.67 18.92
CA SER A 44 33.19 5.70 19.52
C SER A 44 33.10 6.96 18.66
N LEU A 45 34.21 7.37 18.05
CA LEU A 45 34.28 8.56 17.20
C LEU A 45 33.59 8.31 15.85
N TYR A 46 33.78 7.11 15.27
CA TYR A 46 33.02 6.69 14.09
C TYR A 46 31.52 6.66 14.35
N PHE A 47 31.10 6.08 15.48
CA PHE A 47 29.70 6.04 15.89
C PHE A 47 29.11 7.44 16.04
N LEU A 48 29.84 8.37 16.64
CA LEU A 48 29.39 9.75 16.81
C LEU A 48 29.20 10.46 15.46
N VAL A 49 30.15 10.32 14.53
CA VAL A 49 30.02 10.87 13.16
C VAL A 49 28.85 10.23 12.42
N TYR A 50 28.71 8.90 12.52
CA TYR A 50 27.60 8.15 11.93
C TYR A 50 26.25 8.61 12.48
N PHE A 51 26.16 8.80 13.80
CA PHE A 51 24.95 9.27 14.47
C PHE A 51 24.54 10.68 14.03
N ILE A 52 25.50 11.62 13.96
CA ILE A 52 25.24 12.99 13.47
C ILE A 52 24.75 12.94 12.02
N PHE A 53 25.42 12.16 11.16
CA PHE A 53 25.05 12.03 9.75
C PHE A 53 23.63 11.46 9.58
N CYS A 54 23.30 10.39 10.31
CA CYS A 54 21.97 9.80 10.34
C CYS A 54 20.92 10.80 10.83
N THR A 55 21.23 11.58 11.87
CA THR A 55 20.34 12.60 12.42
C THR A 55 20.04 13.71 11.40
N ILE A 56 21.07 14.21 10.69
CA ILE A 56 20.90 15.23 9.64
C ILE A 56 20.00 14.70 8.50
N ILE A 57 20.25 13.45 8.06
CA ILE A 57 19.41 12.82 7.03
C ILE A 57 17.98 12.65 7.54
N GLY A 58 17.81 12.18 8.77
CA GLY A 58 16.51 12.02 9.42
C GLY A 58 15.73 13.34 9.44
N ILE A 59 16.35 14.44 9.90
CA ILE A 59 15.73 15.77 9.93
C ILE A 59 15.35 16.24 8.52
N LYS A 60 16.23 16.04 7.54
CA LYS A 60 15.95 16.44 6.15
C LYS A 60 14.78 15.65 5.55
N THR A 61 14.72 14.36 5.83
CA THR A 61 13.62 13.48 5.40
C THR A 61 12.32 13.86 6.10
N LEU A 62 12.34 14.09 7.41
CA LEU A 62 11.19 14.58 8.19
C LEU A 62 10.67 15.91 7.64
N ARG A 63 11.56 16.88 7.37
CA ARG A 63 11.17 18.18 6.79
C ARG A 63 10.56 18.02 5.40
N ASN A 64 11.10 17.12 4.58
CA ASN A 64 10.55 16.85 3.26
C ASN A 64 9.19 16.16 3.33
N ALA A 65 9.02 15.18 4.23
CA ALA A 65 7.76 14.51 4.49
C ALA A 65 6.71 15.49 5.04
N TYR A 66 7.06 16.37 5.97
CA TYR A 66 6.15 17.40 6.47
C TYR A 66 5.67 18.35 5.36
N LYS A 67 6.56 18.71 4.42
CA LYS A 67 6.21 19.60 3.31
C LYS A 67 5.30 18.94 2.27
N ASN A 68 5.50 17.66 1.97
CA ASN A 68 4.81 16.98 0.87
C ASN A 68 3.63 16.12 1.34
N GLU A 69 3.73 15.51 2.52
CA GLU A 69 2.80 14.53 3.09
C GLU A 69 2.63 14.75 4.62
N PRO A 70 2.16 15.92 5.07
CA PRO A 70 2.08 16.27 6.49
C PRO A 70 1.20 15.30 7.29
N PHE A 71 0.07 14.89 6.71
CA PHE A 71 -0.82 13.90 7.33
C PHE A 71 -0.16 12.52 7.43
N GLY A 72 0.53 12.06 6.38
CA GLY A 72 1.26 10.79 6.41
C GLY A 72 2.32 10.76 7.52
N LEU A 73 3.09 11.85 7.66
CA LEU A 73 4.07 11.99 8.74
C LEU A 73 3.41 11.93 10.12
N PHE A 74 2.30 12.62 10.34
CA PHE A 74 1.55 12.56 11.60
C PHE A 74 1.09 11.13 11.91
N ILE A 75 0.53 10.43 10.93
CA ILE A 75 0.08 9.05 11.07
C ILE A 75 1.24 8.10 11.40
N TYR A 76 2.44 8.30 10.84
CA TYR A 76 3.61 7.48 11.19
C TYR A 76 4.06 7.68 12.63
N PHE A 77 4.10 8.93 13.12
CA PHE A 77 4.38 9.19 14.54
C PHE A 77 3.34 8.57 15.45
N LEU A 78 2.06 8.69 15.09
CA LEU A 78 0.97 8.12 15.85
C LEU A 78 1.07 6.58 15.86
N ALA A 79 1.36 5.94 14.73
CA ALA A 79 1.59 4.50 14.65
C ALA A 79 2.73 4.02 15.56
N ILE A 80 3.87 4.72 15.56
CA ILE A 80 5.00 4.42 16.46
C ILE A 80 4.57 4.57 17.93
N PHE A 81 3.84 5.64 18.23
CA PHE A 81 3.31 5.87 19.57
C PHE A 81 2.41 4.72 20.02
N PHE A 82 1.49 4.25 19.18
CA PHE A 82 0.61 3.12 19.53
C PHE A 82 1.35 1.79 19.71
N ILE A 83 2.52 1.59 19.07
CA ILE A 83 3.35 0.39 19.32
C ILE A 83 4.12 0.50 20.64
N ILE A 84 4.64 1.69 20.97
CA ILE A 84 5.52 1.91 22.13
C ILE A 84 4.73 2.19 23.41
N PHE A 85 3.60 2.89 23.33
CA PHE A 85 2.87 3.33 24.50
C PHE A 85 2.37 2.18 25.38
N PRO A 86 1.78 1.09 24.83
CA PRO A 86 1.35 -0.05 25.63
C PRO A 86 2.53 -0.80 26.27
N THR A 87 3.65 -0.92 25.55
CA THR A 87 4.88 -1.53 26.09
C THR A 87 5.50 -0.69 27.20
N MET A 88 5.41 0.65 27.12
CA MET A 88 5.77 1.54 28.23
C MET A 88 4.87 1.36 29.45
N LEU A 89 3.55 1.23 29.27
CA LEU A 89 2.62 1.00 30.38
C LEU A 89 2.88 -0.33 31.10
N ILE A 90 3.19 -1.40 30.35
CA ILE A 90 3.47 -2.72 30.93
C ILE A 90 4.85 -2.75 31.61
N SER A 91 5.86 -2.05 31.07
CA SER A 91 7.21 -2.05 31.65
C SER A 91 7.37 -1.17 32.88
N THR A 92 6.59 -0.10 32.99
CA THR A 92 6.65 0.85 34.12
C THR A 92 5.57 0.60 35.17
N GLY A 93 4.49 -0.07 34.80
CA GLY A 93 3.40 -0.37 35.70
C GLY A 93 3.58 -1.70 36.41
N SER A 94 3.35 -1.72 37.73
CA SER A 94 3.12 -2.93 38.53
C SER A 94 1.75 -3.56 38.18
N VAL A 95 1.47 -3.77 36.90
CA VAL A 95 0.15 -4.17 36.39
C VAL A 95 0.03 -5.68 36.46
N THR A 96 0.08 -6.22 37.67
CA THR A 96 -0.33 -7.60 37.94
C THR A 96 -1.83 -7.72 38.16
N ASN A 97 -2.56 -6.60 38.28
CA ASN A 97 -3.97 -6.57 38.71
C ASN A 97 -4.90 -5.73 37.81
N LEU A 98 -4.73 -5.75 36.49
CA LEU A 98 -5.84 -5.31 35.62
C LEU A 98 -6.89 -6.42 35.60
N SER A 99 -8.14 -6.13 36.00
CA SER A 99 -9.20 -7.15 35.94
C SER A 99 -9.41 -7.64 34.50
N ASP A 100 -9.74 -8.91 34.32
CA ASP A 100 -9.96 -9.51 33.00
C ASP A 100 -11.03 -8.78 32.18
N SER A 101 -11.98 -8.13 32.86
CA SER A 101 -12.98 -7.26 32.24
C SER A 101 -12.37 -5.98 31.66
N ILE A 102 -11.40 -5.35 32.33
CA ILE A 102 -10.71 -4.15 31.82
C ILE A 102 -9.79 -4.53 30.66
N LYS A 103 -9.12 -5.69 30.73
CA LYS A 103 -8.32 -6.22 29.61
C LYS A 103 -9.19 -6.44 28.38
N THR A 104 -10.32 -7.14 28.54
CA THR A 104 -11.27 -7.42 27.44
C THR A 104 -11.91 -6.14 26.89
N PHE A 105 -12.23 -5.17 27.76
CA PHE A 105 -12.75 -3.87 27.35
C PHE A 105 -11.71 -3.04 26.59
N TYR A 106 -10.45 -3.03 27.00
CA TYR A 106 -9.37 -2.41 26.23
C TYR A 106 -9.21 -3.12 24.87
N THR A 107 -9.30 -4.45 24.84
CA THR A 107 -9.17 -5.24 23.62
C THR A 107 -10.31 -4.98 22.62
N ILE A 108 -11.53 -4.73 23.06
CA ILE A 108 -12.65 -4.53 22.13
C ILE A 108 -12.86 -3.03 21.89
N GLY A 109 -12.85 -2.25 22.96
CA GLY A 109 -13.15 -0.82 22.98
C GLY A 109 -12.10 0.05 22.29
N VAL A 110 -10.81 -0.24 22.43
CA VAL A 110 -9.77 0.57 21.77
C VAL A 110 -9.76 0.34 20.27
N GLY A 111 -9.88 -0.91 19.81
CA GLY A 111 -9.95 -1.22 18.37
C GLY A 111 -11.18 -0.62 17.70
N VAL A 112 -12.36 -0.73 18.34
CA VAL A 112 -13.61 -0.12 17.84
C VAL A 112 -13.53 1.42 17.90
N GLY A 113 -13.00 1.96 19.00
CA GLY A 113 -12.86 3.40 19.21
C GLY A 113 -11.93 4.07 18.20
N ILE A 114 -10.75 3.49 17.92
CA ILE A 114 -9.82 4.00 16.93
C ILE A 114 -10.46 4.00 15.53
N ASN A 115 -11.11 2.91 15.14
CA ASN A 115 -11.80 2.84 13.85
C ASN A 115 -12.90 3.90 13.73
N TYR A 116 -13.68 4.10 14.79
CA TYR A 116 -14.77 5.06 14.81
C TYR A 116 -14.26 6.51 14.74
N VAL A 117 -13.20 6.83 15.49
CA VAL A 117 -12.55 8.16 15.47
C VAL A 117 -11.97 8.44 14.09
N ILE A 118 -11.25 7.49 13.49
CA ILE A 118 -10.70 7.62 12.14
C ILE A 118 -11.84 7.87 11.14
N ASP A 119 -12.88 7.02 11.14
CA ASP A 119 -14.01 7.15 10.21
C ASP A 119 -14.70 8.51 10.34
N ASN A 120 -14.90 9.01 11.56
CA ASN A 120 -15.53 10.32 11.78
C ASN A 120 -14.67 11.49 11.30
N ILE A 121 -13.36 11.44 11.52
CA ILE A 121 -12.45 12.48 11.01
C ILE A 121 -12.49 12.52 9.48
N PHE A 122 -12.43 11.36 8.82
CA PHE A 122 -12.49 11.32 7.35
C PHE A 122 -13.85 11.75 6.80
N LYS A 123 -14.95 11.35 7.43
CA LYS A 123 -16.30 11.80 7.05
C LYS A 123 -16.48 13.31 7.22
N PHE A 124 -15.95 13.87 8.30
CA PHE A 124 -16.00 15.32 8.54
C PHE A 124 -15.29 16.08 7.42
N ILE A 125 -14.08 15.65 7.05
CA ILE A 125 -13.31 16.27 5.96
C ILE A 125 -13.98 16.01 4.59
N GLU A 126 -14.63 14.86 4.39
CA GLU A 126 -15.30 14.51 3.13
C GLU A 126 -16.43 15.49 2.78
N VAL A 127 -17.14 16.02 3.78
CA VAL A 127 -18.19 17.03 3.59
C VAL A 127 -17.64 18.33 3.01
N GLU A 128 -16.42 18.70 3.39
CA GLU A 128 -15.75 19.94 2.97
C GLU A 128 -14.91 19.78 1.70
N THR A 129 -14.77 18.56 1.19
CA THR A 129 -13.86 18.24 0.08
C THR A 129 -14.56 18.23 -1.28
N GLU A 130 -13.95 18.88 -2.28
CA GLU A 130 -14.40 18.86 -3.68
C GLU A 130 -14.46 17.42 -4.25
N ASN A 131 -15.43 17.16 -5.14
CA ASN A 131 -15.68 15.83 -5.69
C ASN A 131 -14.45 15.17 -6.37
N GLU A 132 -13.56 15.95 -6.96
CA GLU A 132 -12.34 15.42 -7.60
C GLU A 132 -11.34 14.83 -6.59
N LYS A 133 -11.28 15.38 -5.37
CA LYS A 133 -10.34 14.96 -4.31
C LYS A 133 -10.93 13.90 -3.39
N LYS A 134 -12.25 13.66 -3.42
CA LYS A 134 -12.91 12.64 -2.59
C LYS A 134 -12.33 11.24 -2.77
N LYS A 135 -12.00 10.83 -4.01
CA LYS A 135 -11.38 9.51 -4.26
C LYS A 135 -10.04 9.34 -3.56
N GLU A 136 -9.22 10.39 -3.54
CA GLU A 136 -7.92 10.38 -2.87
C GLU A 136 -8.09 10.38 -1.35
N LEU A 137 -9.03 11.17 -0.83
CA LEU A 137 -9.41 11.17 0.59
C LEU A 137 -9.90 9.78 1.06
N THR A 138 -10.79 9.13 0.30
CA THR A 138 -11.26 7.77 0.61
C THR A 138 -10.11 6.77 0.63
N LYS A 139 -9.16 6.89 -0.31
CA LYS A 139 -7.99 6.01 -0.36
C LYS A 139 -7.08 6.22 0.85
N ILE A 140 -6.80 7.47 1.22
CA ILE A 140 -6.00 7.81 2.40
C ILE A 140 -6.69 7.27 3.66
N GLY A 141 -7.99 7.48 3.80
CA GLY A 141 -8.77 6.98 4.94
C GLY A 141 -8.75 5.46 5.06
N ALA A 142 -8.92 4.74 3.95
CA ALA A 142 -8.83 3.29 3.93
C ALA A 142 -7.44 2.78 4.34
N VAL A 143 -6.37 3.42 3.86
CA VAL A 143 -4.98 3.06 4.22
C VAL A 143 -4.72 3.33 5.70
N THR A 144 -5.11 4.49 6.22
CA THR A 144 -4.95 4.84 7.64
C THR A 144 -5.70 3.85 8.53
N LYS A 145 -6.94 3.52 8.20
CA LYS A 145 -7.75 2.53 8.94
C LYS A 145 -7.09 1.16 8.92
N SER A 146 -6.65 0.71 7.75
CA SER A 146 -5.94 -0.56 7.60
C SER A 146 -4.67 -0.60 8.45
N LEU A 147 -3.87 0.47 8.47
CA LEU A 147 -2.64 0.54 9.25
C LEU A 147 -2.90 0.35 10.75
N PHE A 148 -3.83 1.11 11.32
CA PHE A 148 -4.12 1.00 12.77
C PHE A 148 -4.75 -0.34 13.14
N ASN A 149 -5.56 -0.93 12.27
CA ASN A 149 -6.09 -2.27 12.49
C ASN A 149 -4.98 -3.34 12.50
N ILE A 150 -4.01 -3.24 11.61
CA ILE A 150 -2.87 -4.16 11.59
C ILE A 150 -2.03 -4.00 12.85
N ILE A 151 -1.71 -2.77 13.26
CA ILE A 151 -0.96 -2.51 14.49
C ILE A 151 -1.67 -3.15 15.68
N TYR A 152 -2.98 -2.88 15.79
CA TYR A 152 -3.81 -3.38 16.86
C TYR A 152 -3.86 -4.91 16.94
N ILE A 153 -4.15 -5.59 15.82
CA ILE A 153 -4.17 -7.06 15.76
C ILE A 153 -2.79 -7.64 16.07
N SER A 154 -1.71 -7.00 15.59
CA SER A 154 -0.35 -7.48 15.79
C SER A 154 0.06 -7.44 17.25
N GLU A 155 -0.24 -6.34 17.93
CA GLU A 155 0.09 -6.15 19.33
C GLU A 155 -0.67 -7.14 20.21
N TYR A 156 -1.97 -7.29 19.97
CA TYR A 156 -2.80 -8.22 20.72
C TYR A 156 -2.36 -9.67 20.52
N THR A 157 -2.04 -10.04 19.28
CA THR A 157 -1.50 -11.37 18.96
C THR A 157 -0.17 -11.60 19.68
N ALA A 158 0.70 -10.58 19.74
CA ALA A 158 1.96 -10.67 20.45
C ALA A 158 1.77 -10.85 21.97
N VAL A 159 0.83 -10.13 22.59
CA VAL A 159 0.48 -10.31 24.01
C VAL A 159 -0.03 -11.73 24.26
N ILE A 160 -0.97 -12.22 23.46
CA ILE A 160 -1.52 -13.59 23.62
C ILE A 160 -0.42 -14.63 23.51
N ILE A 161 0.43 -14.54 22.48
CA ILE A 161 1.52 -15.50 22.29
C ILE A 161 2.46 -15.46 23.49
N LEU A 162 2.79 -14.28 24.04
CA LEU A 162 3.69 -14.19 25.19
C LEU A 162 3.05 -14.63 26.51
N GLU A 163 1.73 -14.44 26.70
CA GLU A 163 1.00 -14.90 27.89
C GLU A 163 0.73 -16.41 27.85
N GLN A 164 0.36 -16.96 26.69
CA GLN A 164 0.02 -18.38 26.55
C GLN A 164 1.23 -19.27 26.26
N SER A 165 2.27 -18.74 25.62
CA SER A 165 3.48 -19.51 25.38
C SER A 165 4.48 -19.27 26.53
N ASN A 166 4.81 -20.33 27.25
CA ASN A 166 6.13 -20.47 27.88
C ASN A 166 7.26 -20.54 26.82
N LEU A 167 7.06 -19.98 25.60
CA LEU A 167 7.89 -20.13 24.40
C LEU A 167 8.12 -21.59 23.96
N ASN A 168 7.31 -22.53 24.45
CA ASN A 168 7.41 -23.95 24.10
C ASN A 168 6.99 -24.26 22.65
N PHE A 169 6.50 -23.28 21.88
CA PHE A 169 6.15 -23.48 20.47
C PHE A 169 7.38 -23.82 19.60
N PHE A 170 8.58 -23.44 20.05
CA PHE A 170 9.85 -23.69 19.36
C PHE A 170 10.60 -24.93 19.87
N THR A 171 10.04 -25.71 20.81
CA THR A 171 10.69 -26.95 21.29
C THR A 171 11.01 -27.96 20.18
N PRO A 172 10.24 -28.11 19.09
CA PRO A 172 10.60 -29.03 18.01
C PRO A 172 11.80 -28.56 17.17
N LEU A 173 12.22 -27.30 17.31
CA LEU A 173 13.34 -26.69 16.58
C LEU A 173 14.64 -26.70 17.41
N ASN A 174 14.59 -27.19 18.65
CA ASN A 174 15.70 -27.20 19.59
C ASN A 174 16.75 -28.28 19.28
N ASP A 175 16.50 -29.15 18.29
CA ASP A 175 17.44 -30.18 17.84
C ASP A 175 18.69 -29.60 17.15
N TYR A 176 18.65 -28.32 16.75
CA TYR A 176 19.78 -27.61 16.17
C TYR A 176 20.45 -26.69 17.20
N VAL A 177 21.73 -26.94 17.51
CA VAL A 177 22.54 -26.18 18.49
C VAL A 177 22.49 -24.66 18.27
N TRP A 178 22.50 -24.21 17.01
CA TRP A 178 22.42 -22.79 16.67
C TRP A 178 21.04 -22.18 16.98
N ILE A 179 19.97 -22.95 16.78
CA ILE A 179 18.60 -22.50 17.06
C ILE A 179 18.36 -22.47 18.56
N GLU A 180 18.85 -23.47 19.30
CA GLU A 180 18.79 -23.48 20.77
C GLU A 180 19.51 -22.27 21.39
N CYS A 181 20.71 -21.92 20.90
CA CYS A 181 21.42 -20.70 21.32
C CYS A 181 20.60 -19.42 21.09
N ILE A 182 19.95 -19.30 19.92
CA ILE A 182 19.09 -18.14 19.60
C ILE A 182 17.86 -18.11 20.51
N ILE A 183 17.20 -19.26 20.73
CA ILE A 183 16.03 -19.38 21.59
C ILE A 183 16.38 -19.00 23.03
N ASN A 184 17.49 -19.49 23.57
CA ASN A 184 17.93 -19.13 24.93
C ASN A 184 18.31 -17.65 25.04
N TRP A 185 18.94 -17.08 24.00
CA TRP A 185 19.25 -15.66 23.97
C TRP A 185 17.99 -14.78 23.98
N VAL A 186 16.98 -15.14 23.18
CA VAL A 186 15.67 -14.45 23.15
C VAL A 186 14.90 -14.68 24.44
N LYS A 187 14.95 -15.87 25.05
CA LYS A 187 14.34 -16.17 26.35
C LYS A 187 14.88 -15.27 27.47
N ASN A 188 16.15 -14.88 27.41
CA ASN A 188 16.75 -14.00 28.41
C ASN A 188 16.41 -12.52 28.23
N TRP A 189 15.71 -12.13 27.15
CA TRP A 189 15.33 -10.75 26.95
C TRP A 189 14.24 -10.27 27.92
N PRO A 190 14.27 -8.99 28.32
CA PRO A 190 13.16 -8.35 29.03
C PRO A 190 11.83 -8.52 28.28
N PHE A 191 10.74 -8.67 29.04
CA PHE A 191 9.39 -8.89 28.49
C PHE A 191 8.98 -7.82 27.46
N TRP A 192 9.27 -6.55 27.73
CA TRP A 192 8.95 -5.43 26.84
C TRP A 192 9.68 -5.52 25.49
N ILE A 193 10.93 -6.00 25.46
CA ILE A 193 11.68 -6.22 24.20
C ILE A 193 11.04 -7.36 23.40
N LYS A 194 10.68 -8.47 24.07
CA LYS A 194 9.98 -9.59 23.43
C LYS A 194 8.65 -9.15 22.82
N LEU A 195 7.88 -8.34 23.55
CA LEU A 195 6.59 -7.82 23.10
C LEU A 195 6.72 -6.93 21.87
N ILE A 196 7.66 -5.97 21.86
CA ILE A 196 7.92 -5.11 20.69
C ILE A 196 8.34 -5.96 19.48
N MET A 197 9.29 -6.87 19.67
CA MET A 197 9.82 -7.69 18.57
C MET A 197 8.74 -8.58 17.96
N LEU A 198 7.93 -9.23 18.79
CA LEU A 198 6.86 -10.09 18.31
C LEU A 198 5.74 -9.28 17.64
N THR A 199 5.41 -8.10 18.17
CA THR A 199 4.47 -7.16 17.54
C THR A 199 4.95 -6.76 16.15
N LEU A 200 6.24 -6.45 15.98
CA LEU A 200 6.82 -6.13 14.67
C LEU A 200 6.77 -7.31 13.70
N ILE A 201 7.04 -8.53 14.17
CA ILE A 201 6.94 -9.75 13.35
C ILE A 201 5.50 -9.95 12.86
N CYS A 202 4.51 -9.89 13.76
CA CYS A 202 3.09 -9.99 13.41
C CYS A 202 2.67 -8.89 12.42
N LEU A 203 3.16 -7.67 12.62
CA LEU A 203 2.88 -6.53 11.75
C LEU A 203 3.42 -6.75 10.33
N ILE A 204 4.64 -7.29 10.20
CA ILE A 204 5.22 -7.64 8.89
C ILE A 204 4.39 -8.72 8.21
N ILE A 205 4.05 -9.81 8.93
CA ILE A 205 3.26 -10.92 8.39
C ILE A 205 1.90 -10.43 7.87
N LEU A 206 1.17 -9.67 8.69
CA LEU A 206 -0.13 -9.12 8.32
C LEU A 206 -0.03 -8.12 7.16
N SER A 207 1.02 -7.29 7.13
CA SER A 207 1.24 -6.36 6.02
C SER A 207 1.48 -7.08 4.70
N VAL A 208 2.23 -8.19 4.71
CA VAL A 208 2.44 -9.05 3.53
C VAL A 208 1.12 -9.66 3.09
N PHE A 209 0.34 -10.22 4.02
CA PHE A 209 -0.97 -10.80 3.72
C PHE A 209 -1.90 -9.77 3.06
N MET A 210 -1.98 -8.56 3.62
CA MET A 210 -2.80 -7.48 3.07
C MET A 210 -2.36 -7.06 1.67
N SER A 211 -1.05 -6.97 1.42
CA SER A 211 -0.52 -6.67 0.08
C SER A 211 -0.92 -7.73 -0.93
N ILE A 212 -0.85 -9.01 -0.55
CA ILE A 212 -1.30 -10.13 -1.39
C ILE A 212 -2.80 -10.01 -1.66
N SER A 213 -3.62 -9.80 -0.63
CA SER A 213 -5.07 -9.63 -0.78
C SER A 213 -5.43 -8.49 -1.73
N ILE A 214 -4.80 -7.32 -1.60
CA ILE A 214 -5.00 -6.18 -2.51
C ILE A 214 -4.64 -6.56 -3.94
N SER A 215 -3.52 -7.27 -4.15
CA SER A 215 -3.09 -7.70 -5.48
C SER A 215 -4.09 -8.68 -6.11
N LEU A 216 -4.62 -9.62 -5.32
CA LEU A 216 -5.61 -10.60 -5.78
C LEU A 216 -6.94 -9.92 -6.14
N ILE A 217 -7.42 -8.99 -5.31
CA ILE A 217 -8.64 -8.22 -5.57
C ILE A 217 -8.49 -7.39 -6.84
N LYS A 218 -7.35 -6.72 -7.04
CA LYS A 218 -7.06 -5.97 -8.27
C LYS A 218 -7.09 -6.87 -9.50
N LYS A 219 -6.44 -8.03 -9.43
CA LYS A 219 -6.45 -9.01 -10.51
C LYS A 219 -7.86 -9.47 -10.86
N GLU A 220 -8.71 -9.71 -9.85
CA GLU A 220 -10.11 -10.09 -10.05
C GLU A 220 -10.93 -8.97 -10.71
N LEU A 221 -10.75 -7.72 -10.27
CA LEU A 221 -11.37 -6.54 -10.88
C LEU A 221 -10.96 -6.34 -12.34
N ASP A 222 -9.67 -6.48 -12.65
CA ASP A 222 -9.15 -6.35 -14.01
C ASP A 222 -9.71 -7.43 -14.94
N MET A 223 -9.82 -8.67 -14.45
CA MET A 223 -10.42 -9.78 -15.23
C MET A 223 -11.90 -9.52 -15.53
N LYS A 224 -12.68 -9.03 -14.55
CA LYS A 224 -14.09 -8.67 -14.75
C LYS A 224 -14.25 -7.52 -15.75
N THR A 225 -13.43 -6.48 -15.64
CA THR A 225 -13.46 -5.31 -16.53
C THR A 225 -13.10 -5.70 -17.97
N LYS A 226 -12.03 -6.49 -18.17
CA LYS A 226 -11.65 -7.00 -19.49
C LYS A 226 -12.76 -7.82 -20.14
N ASN A 227 -13.49 -8.61 -19.34
CA ASN A 227 -14.61 -9.38 -19.84
C ASN A 227 -15.78 -8.48 -20.27
N GLN A 228 -16.10 -7.44 -19.49
CA GLN A 228 -17.12 -6.45 -19.85
C GLN A 228 -16.75 -5.67 -21.12
N THR A 229 -15.50 -5.21 -21.26
CA THR A 229 -15.03 -4.55 -22.49
C THR A 229 -15.12 -5.47 -23.70
N LYS A 230 -14.82 -6.77 -23.55
CA LYS A 230 -14.97 -7.75 -24.62
C LYS A 230 -16.43 -7.94 -25.04
N ILE A 231 -17.35 -7.96 -24.08
CA ILE A 231 -18.79 -8.02 -24.35
C ILE A 231 -19.28 -6.75 -25.08
N LEU A 232 -18.86 -5.57 -24.62
CA LEU A 232 -19.25 -4.30 -25.21
C LEU A 232 -18.72 -4.16 -26.66
N LYS A 233 -17.47 -4.56 -26.89
CA LYS A 233 -16.86 -4.58 -28.22
C LYS A 233 -17.66 -5.46 -29.18
N ARG A 234 -18.07 -6.65 -28.73
CA ARG A 234 -18.85 -7.59 -29.54
C ARG A 234 -20.21 -7.00 -29.93
N LYS A 235 -20.91 -6.35 -28.98
CA LYS A 235 -22.17 -5.64 -29.29
C LYS A 235 -22.01 -4.55 -30.35
N ILE A 236 -20.94 -3.77 -30.28
CA ILE A 236 -20.66 -2.71 -31.26
C ILE A 236 -20.33 -3.31 -32.63
N GLU A 237 -19.57 -4.42 -32.67
CA GLU A 237 -19.27 -5.15 -33.92
C GLU A 237 -20.56 -5.71 -34.55
N ASP A 238 -21.48 -6.26 -33.75
CA ASP A 238 -22.77 -6.77 -34.21
C ASP A 238 -23.69 -5.64 -34.74
N GLU A 239 -23.75 -4.49 -34.05
CA GLU A 239 -24.49 -3.31 -34.51
C GLU A 239 -23.91 -2.73 -35.80
N LEU A 240 -22.57 -2.67 -35.93
CA LEU A 240 -21.90 -2.24 -37.16
C LEU A 240 -22.22 -3.16 -38.34
N TYR A 241 -22.28 -4.47 -38.11
CA TYR A 241 -22.68 -5.44 -39.13
C TYR A 241 -24.10 -5.18 -39.61
N LEU A 242 -25.06 -5.00 -38.70
CA LEU A 242 -26.45 -4.68 -39.04
C LEU A 242 -26.57 -3.36 -39.80
N VAL A 243 -25.84 -2.32 -39.39
CA VAL A 243 -25.81 -1.03 -40.11
C VAL A 243 -25.20 -1.19 -41.50
N SER A 244 -24.15 -1.99 -41.65
CA SER A 244 -23.54 -2.30 -42.94
C SER A 244 -24.52 -3.04 -43.86
N GLU A 245 -25.22 -4.04 -43.32
CA GLU A 245 -26.23 -4.82 -44.03
C GLU A 245 -27.39 -3.93 -44.50
N LEU A 246 -27.94 -3.11 -43.61
CA LEU A 246 -28.95 -2.10 -43.94
C LEU A 246 -28.46 -1.12 -45.02
N THR A 247 -27.21 -0.67 -44.92
CA THR A 247 -26.62 0.23 -45.90
C THR A 247 -26.49 -0.43 -47.27
N SER A 248 -26.09 -1.70 -47.33
CA SER A 248 -26.07 -2.47 -48.58
C SER A 248 -27.46 -2.66 -49.16
N THR A 249 -28.45 -3.03 -48.35
CA THR A 249 -29.84 -3.21 -48.79
C THR A 249 -30.44 -1.90 -49.31
N ILE A 250 -30.17 -0.77 -48.66
CA ILE A 250 -30.62 0.55 -49.13
C ILE A 250 -29.94 0.92 -50.46
N LYS A 251 -28.64 0.67 -50.61
CA LYS A 251 -27.92 0.90 -51.87
C LYS A 251 -28.47 0.04 -53.01
N GLU A 252 -28.77 -1.22 -52.72
CA GLU A 252 -29.31 -2.17 -53.69
C GLU A 252 -30.74 -1.76 -54.11
N ASN A 253 -31.62 -1.45 -53.16
CA ASN A 253 -32.99 -1.01 -53.43
C ASN A 253 -33.08 0.34 -54.16
N ASN A 254 -32.18 1.29 -53.88
CA ASN A 254 -32.17 2.58 -54.56
C ASN A 254 -31.59 2.51 -55.98
N SER A 255 -30.85 1.45 -56.32
CA SER A 255 -30.34 1.25 -57.68
C SER A 255 -31.47 0.96 -58.69
N ASP A 256 -32.53 0.28 -58.26
CA ASP A 256 -33.72 0.02 -59.08
C ASP A 256 -34.58 1.26 -59.29
N ILE A 257 -34.64 2.15 -58.29
CA ILE A 257 -35.30 3.45 -58.41
C ILE A 257 -34.59 4.34 -59.44
N LEU A 258 -33.26 4.33 -59.43
CA LEU A 258 -32.45 5.12 -60.37
C LEU A 258 -32.65 4.65 -61.82
N LYS A 259 -32.63 3.33 -62.06
CA LYS A 259 -32.92 2.74 -63.38
C LYS A 259 -34.33 3.08 -63.88
N ASN A 260 -35.33 3.09 -63.00
CA ASN A 260 -36.69 3.46 -63.37
C ASN A 260 -36.81 4.95 -63.71
N LEU A 261 -36.09 5.82 -63.01
CA LEU A 261 -36.04 7.25 -63.32
C LEU A 261 -35.33 7.54 -64.65
N GLU A 262 -34.24 6.85 -64.96
CA GLU A 262 -33.55 6.95 -66.27
C GLU A 262 -34.44 6.46 -67.43
N ASN A 263 -35.25 5.42 -67.20
CA ASN A 263 -36.25 4.94 -68.16
C ASN A 263 -37.39 5.95 -68.37
N ILE A 264 -37.81 6.66 -67.32
CA ILE A 264 -38.82 7.72 -67.42
C ILE A 264 -38.23 8.93 -68.14
N GLU A 265 -37.00 9.34 -67.82
CA GLU A 265 -36.32 10.45 -68.47
C GLU A 265 -36.12 10.20 -69.96
N SER A 266 -35.67 9.00 -70.35
CA SER A 266 -35.51 8.63 -71.76
C SER A 266 -36.83 8.62 -72.53
N LYS A 267 -37.93 8.13 -71.93
CA LYS A 267 -39.27 8.21 -72.54
C LYS A 267 -39.73 9.65 -72.75
N LEU A 268 -39.53 10.52 -71.76
CA LEU A 268 -39.91 11.93 -71.85
C LEU A 268 -39.09 12.68 -72.91
N ARG A 269 -37.81 12.36 -73.07
CA ARG A 269 -36.96 12.91 -74.15
C ARG A 269 -37.44 12.50 -75.54
N ILE A 270 -37.81 11.22 -75.71
CA ILE A 270 -38.34 10.72 -76.98
C ILE A 270 -39.68 11.39 -77.32
N GLU A 271 -40.57 11.57 -76.34
CA GLU A 271 -41.83 12.29 -76.53
C GLU A 271 -41.62 13.76 -76.88
N LEU A 272 -40.65 14.43 -76.25
CA LEU A 272 -40.30 15.82 -76.54
C LEU A 272 -39.73 16.00 -77.96
N ASP A 273 -38.84 15.10 -78.40
CA ASP A 273 -38.30 15.11 -79.76
C ASP A 273 -39.37 14.81 -80.81
N ASN A 274 -40.31 13.90 -80.52
CA ASN A 274 -41.45 13.66 -81.40
C ASN A 274 -42.39 14.88 -81.49
N PHE A 275 -42.55 15.64 -80.40
CA PHE A 275 -43.34 16.87 -80.39
C PHE A 275 -42.67 18.00 -81.17
N ASN A 276 -41.34 18.13 -81.08
CA ASN A 276 -40.57 19.13 -81.84
C ASN A 276 -40.48 18.83 -83.35
N ASN A 277 -40.77 17.59 -83.76
CA ASN A 277 -40.82 17.18 -85.16
C ASN A 277 -42.23 17.21 -85.78
N LEU A 278 -43.22 17.74 -85.04
CA LEU A 278 -44.61 17.90 -85.47
C LEU A 278 -44.99 19.35 -85.88
N ASP A 279 -44.03 20.29 -85.82
CA ASP A 279 -44.06 21.62 -86.48
C ASP A 279 -43.22 21.62 -87.77
#